data_AF-A0A2A3KZT9-F1
#
_entry.id   AF-A0A2A3KZT9-F1
#
_cell.length_a   1.000
_cell.length_b   1.000
_cell.length_c   1.000
_cell.angle_alpha   90.00
_cell.angle_beta   90.00
_cell.angle_gamma   90.00
#
_symmetry.space_group_name_H-M   'P 1'
#
loop_
_entity.id
_entity.type
_entity.pdbx_description
1 polymer ?
#
loop_
_entity_poly.entity_id
_entity_poly.type
_entity_poly.pdbx_seq_one_letter_code
_entity_poly.pdbx_strand_id
1 'polypeptide(L)'
;MTDVDKSQSDGADEVIGDNWPTDSADDAAAAADEQRRIAAQMDEAGRAAAQGKAYASQEMEGAAAEALAAKYGIHMGQFADRLQAHLYTAGWLSMLAMAITSTKQAMNAAVDGHLPFHMAPKADFFDGLVGNSSAKTQAQKDANLKTAREAVQAAKQNLEHVKTQVALGISSGMKPP
;
A
#
# COMPACT_ATOMS: atom_id res chain seq x y z
N MET A 1 -4.78 -4.86 8.17
CA MET A 1 -5.72 -4.57 7.07
C MET A 1 -6.12 -5.91 6.49
N THR A 2 -7.27 -5.99 5.83
CA THR A 2 -7.67 -7.18 5.08
C THR A 2 -7.86 -6.76 3.63
N ASP A 3 -7.56 -7.65 2.71
CA ASP A 3 -7.79 -7.40 1.30
C ASP A 3 -9.25 -7.02 1.04
N VAL A 4 -9.43 -6.08 0.11
CA VAL A 4 -10.74 -5.62 -0.32
C VAL A 4 -11.15 -6.42 -1.53
N ASP A 5 -12.32 -7.05 -1.48
CA ASP A 5 -12.86 -7.79 -2.62
C ASP A 5 -13.51 -6.85 -3.64
N LYS A 6 -13.46 -7.23 -4.92
CA LYS A 6 -14.18 -6.54 -5.98
C LYS A 6 -15.68 -6.66 -5.73
N SER A 7 -16.42 -5.55 -5.87
CA SER A 7 -17.88 -5.55 -5.79
C SER A 7 -18.48 -6.62 -6.72
N GLN A 8 -19.46 -7.37 -6.18
CA GLN A 8 -20.20 -8.41 -6.91
C GLN A 8 -21.55 -7.90 -7.43
N SER A 9 -21.79 -6.60 -7.38
CA SER A 9 -23.04 -6.01 -7.88
C SER A 9 -23.10 -5.98 -9.40
N ASP A 10 -24.31 -5.98 -9.98
CA ASP A 10 -24.56 -6.10 -11.42
C ASP A 10 -23.87 -5.01 -12.28
N GLY A 11 -23.56 -3.85 -11.70
CA GLY A 11 -22.84 -2.75 -12.38
C GLY A 11 -21.31 -2.81 -12.28
N ALA A 12 -20.74 -3.79 -11.56
CA ALA A 12 -19.32 -3.80 -11.24
C ALA A 12 -18.42 -3.99 -12.47
N ASP A 13 -18.76 -4.93 -13.36
CA ASP A 13 -17.99 -5.17 -14.58
C ASP A 13 -18.12 -4.02 -15.59
N GLU A 14 -19.26 -3.34 -15.62
CA GLU A 14 -19.49 -2.18 -16.47
C GLU A 14 -18.59 -0.99 -16.08
N VAL A 15 -18.43 -0.77 -14.78
CA VAL A 15 -17.66 0.36 -14.21
C VAL A 15 -16.17 0.03 -14.10
N ILE A 16 -15.82 -1.13 -13.55
CA ILE A 16 -14.43 -1.49 -13.24
C ILE A 16 -13.76 -2.16 -14.46
N GLY A 17 -14.44 -3.11 -15.11
CA GLY A 17 -13.86 -3.96 -16.15
C GLY A 17 -12.55 -4.61 -15.69
N ASP A 18 -11.52 -4.54 -16.55
CA ASP A 18 -10.17 -5.09 -16.31
C ASP A 18 -9.26 -4.16 -15.48
N ASN A 19 -9.80 -3.09 -14.89
CA ASN A 19 -8.99 -2.12 -14.14
C ASN A 19 -8.77 -2.50 -12.68
N TRP A 20 -9.37 -3.59 -12.20
CA TRP A 20 -9.20 -4.05 -10.83
C TRP A 20 -7.73 -4.41 -10.55
N PRO A 21 -7.11 -3.85 -9.50
CA PRO A 21 -5.75 -4.21 -9.12
C PRO A 21 -5.67 -5.66 -8.64
N THR A 22 -4.70 -6.41 -9.18
CA THR A 22 -4.40 -7.78 -8.74
C THR A 22 -3.49 -7.83 -7.52
N ASP A 23 -2.82 -6.72 -7.20
CA ASP A 23 -1.94 -6.62 -6.04
C ASP A 23 -2.74 -6.83 -4.73
N SER A 24 -2.13 -7.55 -3.78
CA SER A 24 -2.69 -7.80 -2.44
C SER A 24 -2.17 -6.75 -1.44
N ALA A 25 -3.08 -6.11 -0.72
CA ALA A 25 -2.72 -5.22 0.38
C ALA A 25 -2.17 -6.01 1.59
N ASP A 26 -2.66 -7.22 1.78
CA ASP A 26 -2.25 -8.11 2.88
C ASP A 26 -0.84 -8.63 2.65
N ASP A 27 -0.49 -9.02 1.43
CA ASP A 27 0.88 -9.41 1.07
C ASP A 27 1.87 -8.26 1.30
N ALA A 28 1.50 -7.04 0.89
CA ALA A 28 2.34 -5.85 1.12
C ALA A 28 2.50 -5.53 2.61
N ALA A 29 1.43 -5.68 3.40
CA ALA A 29 1.46 -5.49 4.85
C ALA A 29 2.31 -6.56 5.55
N ALA A 30 2.17 -7.84 5.17
CA ALA A 30 2.97 -8.94 5.69
C ALA A 30 4.46 -8.75 5.36
N ALA A 31 4.79 -8.30 4.14
CA ALA A 31 6.15 -7.95 3.77
C ALA A 31 6.69 -6.79 4.63
N ALA A 32 5.88 -5.77 4.92
CA ALA A 32 6.27 -4.68 5.81
C ALA A 32 6.59 -5.18 7.23
N ASP A 33 5.75 -6.07 7.78
CA ASP A 33 5.95 -6.65 9.10
C ASP A 33 7.21 -7.52 9.17
N GLU A 34 7.50 -8.28 8.11
CA GLU A 34 8.74 -9.04 8.02
C GLU A 34 9.98 -8.12 8.04
N GLN A 35 9.94 -6.99 7.33
CA GLN A 35 11.01 -6.00 7.40
C GLN A 35 11.18 -5.42 8.81
N ARG A 36 10.09 -5.15 9.53
CA ARG A 36 10.14 -4.71 10.94
C ARG A 36 10.73 -5.79 11.85
N ARG A 37 10.40 -7.07 11.61
CA ARG A 37 10.95 -8.19 12.36
C ARG A 37 12.47 -8.30 12.16
N ILE A 38 12.94 -8.16 10.92
CA ILE A 38 14.38 -8.17 10.62
C ILE A 38 15.07 -6.94 11.24
N ALA A 39 14.46 -5.76 11.17
CA ALA A 39 14.92 -4.56 11.85
C ALA A 39 15.14 -4.82 13.37
N ALA A 40 14.17 -5.43 14.06
CA ALA A 40 14.33 -5.78 15.47
C ALA A 40 15.50 -6.74 15.74
N GLN A 41 15.80 -7.66 14.83
CA GLN A 41 16.98 -8.53 14.93
C GLN A 41 18.29 -7.75 14.76
N MET A 42 18.33 -6.74 13.89
CA MET A 42 19.50 -5.86 13.73
C MET A 42 19.72 -4.99 14.97
N ASP A 43 18.65 -4.47 15.56
CA ASP A 43 18.72 -3.72 16.82
C ASP A 43 19.30 -4.58 17.96
N GLU A 44 18.82 -5.82 18.10
CA GLU A 44 19.35 -6.77 19.08
C GLU A 44 20.82 -7.11 18.84
N ALA A 45 21.21 -7.37 17.59
CA ALA A 45 22.60 -7.61 17.23
C ALA A 45 23.50 -6.39 17.51
N GLY A 46 22.96 -5.18 17.30
CA GLY A 46 23.61 -3.92 17.66
C GLY A 46 23.85 -3.79 19.17
N ARG A 47 22.85 -4.15 19.99
CA ARG A 47 22.99 -4.20 21.46
C ARG A 47 24.04 -5.21 21.89
N ALA A 48 24.04 -6.41 21.32
CA ALA A 48 25.04 -7.44 21.63
C ALA A 48 26.45 -6.97 21.25
N ALA A 49 26.63 -6.32 20.10
CA ALA A 49 27.90 -5.72 19.71
C ALA A 49 28.34 -4.60 20.68
N ALA A 50 27.41 -3.78 21.17
CA ALA A 50 27.70 -2.75 22.16
C ALA A 50 28.19 -3.34 23.49
N GLN A 51 27.56 -4.44 23.96
CA GLN A 51 28.01 -5.16 25.14
C GLN A 51 29.40 -5.77 24.94
N GLY A 52 29.66 -6.39 23.79
CA GLY A 52 30.97 -6.94 23.44
C GLY A 52 32.07 -5.87 23.41
N LYS A 53 31.77 -4.68 22.86
CA LYS A 53 32.67 -3.53 22.90
C LYS A 53 32.98 -3.08 24.32
N ALA A 54 31.95 -2.96 25.17
CA ALA A 54 32.10 -2.54 26.55
C ALA A 54 32.98 -3.52 27.33
N TYR A 55 32.72 -4.83 27.21
CA TYR A 55 33.54 -5.86 27.82
C TYR A 55 34.99 -5.79 27.37
N ALA A 56 35.24 -5.71 26.05
CA ALA A 56 36.61 -5.59 25.52
C ALA A 56 37.33 -4.32 26.00
N SER A 57 36.60 -3.24 26.28
CA SER A 57 37.19 -1.96 26.71
C SER A 57 37.39 -1.86 28.23
N GLN A 58 36.64 -2.64 29.01
CA GLN A 58 36.61 -2.54 30.48
C GLN A 58 37.34 -3.69 31.16
N GLU A 59 37.25 -4.90 30.60
CA GLU A 59 37.70 -6.15 31.24
C GLU A 59 38.94 -6.76 30.58
N MET A 60 39.41 -6.19 29.47
CA MET A 60 40.57 -6.66 28.73
C MET A 60 41.61 -5.55 28.57
N GLU A 61 42.88 -5.92 28.50
CA GLU A 61 44.00 -4.98 28.35
C GLU A 61 44.83 -5.26 27.09
N GLY A 62 45.50 -4.21 26.61
CA GLY A 62 46.47 -4.27 25.52
C GLY A 62 45.86 -4.18 24.12
N ALA A 63 46.74 -4.19 23.11
CA ALA A 63 46.38 -3.89 21.73
C ALA A 63 45.31 -4.83 21.12
N ALA A 64 45.22 -6.08 21.59
CA ALA A 64 44.19 -7.02 21.15
C ALA A 64 42.79 -6.62 21.63
N ALA A 65 42.68 -6.09 22.86
CA ALA A 65 41.44 -5.59 23.43
C ALA A 65 40.93 -4.36 22.67
N GLU A 66 41.83 -3.41 22.38
CA GLU A 66 41.54 -2.22 21.57
C GLU A 66 41.06 -2.59 20.16
N ALA A 67 41.73 -3.54 19.50
CA ALA A 67 41.33 -4.03 18.18
C ALA A 67 39.95 -4.71 18.21
N LEU A 68 39.65 -5.48 19.25
CA LEU A 68 38.35 -6.12 19.44
C LEU A 68 37.23 -5.08 19.66
N ALA A 69 37.47 -4.09 20.52
CA ALA A 69 36.54 -2.99 20.78
C ALA A 69 36.26 -2.16 19.51
N ALA A 70 37.29 -1.88 18.72
CA ALA A 70 37.15 -1.20 17.42
C ALA A 70 36.29 -2.02 16.45
N LYS A 71 36.52 -3.34 16.37
CA LYS A 71 35.74 -4.23 15.50
C LYS A 71 34.26 -4.27 15.89
N TYR A 72 33.94 -4.34 17.19
CA TYR A 72 32.56 -4.24 17.66
C TYR A 72 31.94 -2.88 17.33
N GLY A 73 32.71 -1.78 17.43
CA GLY A 73 32.25 -0.45 17.00
C GLY A 73 31.85 -0.39 15.54
N ILE A 74 32.62 -1.03 14.65
CA ILE A 74 32.27 -1.15 13.21
C ILE A 74 30.97 -1.93 13.04
N HIS A 75 30.83 -3.08 13.72
CA HIS A 75 29.61 -3.89 13.62
C HIS A 75 28.37 -3.16 14.15
N MET A 76 28.49 -2.37 15.23
CA MET A 76 27.39 -1.53 15.71
C MET A 76 26.90 -0.56 14.63
N GLY A 77 27.81 0.12 13.93
CA GLY A 77 27.47 1.00 12.82
C GLY A 77 26.75 0.26 11.68
N GLN A 78 27.28 -0.89 11.28
CA GLN A 78 26.67 -1.73 10.23
C GLN A 78 25.26 -2.20 10.60
N PHE A 79 25.03 -2.58 11.87
CA PHE A 79 23.70 -2.97 12.34
C PHE A 79 22.74 -1.79 12.39
N ALA A 80 23.21 -0.60 12.81
CA ALA A 80 22.40 0.61 12.81
C ALA A 80 21.96 1.02 11.39
N ASP A 81 22.87 0.97 10.41
CA ASP A 81 22.57 1.29 9.02
C ASP A 81 21.53 0.31 8.43
N ARG A 82 21.72 -1.00 8.69
CA ARG A 82 20.78 -2.05 8.23
C ARG A 82 19.43 -1.95 8.92
N LEU A 83 19.41 -1.69 10.22
CA LEU A 83 18.20 -1.42 10.99
C LEU A 83 17.38 -0.32 10.32
N GLN A 84 18.02 0.81 10.02
CA GLN A 84 17.37 1.94 9.39
C GLN A 84 16.84 1.61 7.98
N ALA A 85 17.64 0.90 7.16
CA ALA A 85 17.23 0.48 5.83
C ALA A 85 15.97 -0.39 5.87
N HIS A 86 15.93 -1.40 6.75
CA HIS A 86 14.76 -2.27 6.91
C HIS A 86 13.52 -1.50 7.40
N LEU A 87 13.68 -0.55 8.32
CA LEU A 87 12.57 0.30 8.77
C LEU A 87 12.02 1.19 7.65
N TYR A 88 12.89 1.73 6.78
CA TYR A 88 12.46 2.53 5.64
C TYR A 88 11.73 1.68 4.60
N THR A 89 12.24 0.50 4.28
CA THR A 89 11.54 -0.46 3.40
C THR A 89 10.16 -0.83 3.97
N ALA A 90 10.07 -1.10 5.28
CA ALA A 90 8.80 -1.40 5.94
C ALA A 90 7.78 -0.27 5.80
N GLY A 91 8.21 1.00 5.95
CA GLY A 91 7.34 2.16 5.79
C GLY A 91 6.81 2.29 4.36
N TRP A 92 7.66 2.15 3.35
CA TRP A 92 7.24 2.16 1.94
C TRP A 92 6.27 1.03 1.60
N LEU A 93 6.50 -0.19 2.09
CA LEU A 93 5.57 -1.31 1.90
C LEU A 93 4.23 -1.07 2.60
N SER A 94 4.23 -0.40 3.75
CA SER A 94 2.99 -0.01 4.44
C SER A 94 2.20 1.03 3.65
N MET A 95 2.89 1.99 3.01
CA MET A 95 2.24 2.94 2.09
C MET A 95 1.63 2.23 0.88
N LEU A 96 2.31 1.23 0.33
CA LEU A 96 1.77 0.43 -0.76
C LEU A 96 0.49 -0.31 -0.34
N ALA A 97 0.49 -0.97 0.82
CA ALA A 97 -0.69 -1.64 1.36
C ALA A 97 -1.89 -0.70 1.52
N MET A 98 -1.66 0.50 2.06
CA MET A 98 -2.69 1.54 2.18
C MET A 98 -3.21 2.02 0.82
N ALA A 99 -2.32 2.23 -0.15
CA ALA A 99 -2.69 2.67 -1.49
C ALA A 99 -3.52 1.62 -2.23
N ILE A 100 -3.13 0.33 -2.17
CA ILE A 100 -3.92 -0.77 -2.75
C ILE A 100 -5.32 -0.80 -2.14
N THR A 101 -5.41 -0.74 -0.81
CA THR A 101 -6.69 -0.74 -0.08
C THR A 101 -7.57 0.43 -0.50
N SER A 102 -7.02 1.64 -0.50
CA SER A 102 -7.73 2.87 -0.87
C SER A 102 -8.21 2.84 -2.32
N THR A 103 -7.39 2.36 -3.25
CA THR A 103 -7.77 2.23 -4.67
C THR A 103 -8.91 1.22 -4.84
N LYS A 104 -8.83 0.04 -4.22
CA LYS A 104 -9.90 -0.97 -4.29
C LYS A 104 -11.20 -0.44 -3.70
N GLN A 105 -11.14 0.27 -2.57
CA GLN A 105 -12.30 0.94 -1.96
C GLN A 105 -12.90 2.02 -2.86
N ALA A 106 -12.06 2.86 -3.48
CA ALA A 106 -12.52 3.91 -4.38
C ALA A 106 -13.21 3.34 -5.64
N MET A 107 -12.67 2.25 -6.19
CA MET A 107 -13.30 1.55 -7.32
C MET A 107 -14.66 0.95 -6.95
N ASN A 108 -14.77 0.30 -5.78
CA ASN A 108 -16.06 -0.20 -5.29
C ASN A 108 -17.05 0.95 -5.03
N ALA A 109 -16.61 2.07 -4.46
CA ALA A 109 -17.46 3.24 -4.27
C ALA A 109 -17.97 3.83 -5.59
N ALA A 110 -17.18 3.77 -6.67
CA ALA A 110 -17.61 4.17 -8.01
C ALA A 110 -18.70 3.23 -8.56
N VAL A 111 -18.61 1.92 -8.28
CA VAL A 111 -19.66 0.95 -8.61
C VAL A 111 -20.95 1.26 -7.84
N ASP A 112 -20.84 1.47 -6.52
CA ASP A 112 -21.99 1.75 -5.66
C ASP A 112 -22.69 3.05 -6.08
N GLY A 113 -21.93 4.07 -6.48
CA GLY A 113 -22.46 5.32 -7.03
C GLY A 113 -23.15 5.16 -8.39
N HIS A 114 -22.75 4.17 -9.19
CA HIS A 114 -23.35 3.87 -10.49
C HIS A 114 -24.59 2.96 -10.39
N LEU A 115 -24.66 2.11 -9.38
CA LEU A 115 -25.69 1.08 -9.24
C LEU A 115 -27.14 1.61 -9.41
N PRO A 116 -27.54 2.76 -8.84
CA PRO A 116 -28.88 3.29 -9.05
C PRO A 116 -29.19 3.63 -10.51
N PHE A 117 -28.18 4.04 -11.29
CA PHE A 117 -28.34 4.33 -12.71
C PHE A 117 -28.38 3.05 -13.53
N HIS A 118 -27.54 2.07 -13.19
CA HIS A 118 -27.55 0.74 -13.80
C HIS A 118 -28.95 0.11 -13.69
N MET A 119 -29.51 0.08 -12.47
CA MET A 119 -30.82 -0.52 -12.15
C MET A 119 -32.03 0.31 -12.62
N ALA A 120 -31.85 1.61 -12.88
CA ALA A 120 -32.97 2.46 -13.27
C ALA A 120 -33.57 2.05 -14.63
N PRO A 121 -34.91 2.00 -14.74
CA PRO A 121 -35.58 1.80 -16.01
C PRO A 121 -35.28 2.95 -16.98
N LYS A 122 -35.28 2.67 -18.29
CA LYS A 122 -35.13 3.69 -19.33
C LYS A 122 -36.39 4.56 -19.39
N ALA A 123 -36.21 5.88 -19.32
CA ALA A 123 -37.32 6.84 -19.36
C ALA A 123 -38.16 6.73 -20.63
N ASP A 124 -37.52 6.42 -21.76
CA ASP A 124 -38.12 6.27 -23.09
C ASP A 124 -39.14 5.10 -23.16
N PHE A 125 -39.13 4.19 -22.17
CA PHE A 125 -40.11 3.11 -22.03
C PHE A 125 -41.38 3.54 -21.29
N PHE A 126 -41.34 4.64 -20.52
CA PHE A 126 -42.41 5.06 -19.60
C PHE A 126 -43.12 6.36 -20.01
N ASP A 127 -42.83 6.91 -21.18
CA ASP A 127 -43.35 8.21 -21.67
C ASP A 127 -44.89 8.29 -21.80
N GLY A 128 -45.60 7.18 -21.59
CA GLY A 128 -47.07 7.13 -21.57
C GLY A 128 -47.72 6.69 -20.24
N LEU A 129 -46.96 6.25 -19.23
CA LEU A 129 -47.56 5.62 -18.05
C LEU A 129 -46.91 6.11 -16.75
N VAL A 130 -47.48 7.20 -16.23
CA VAL A 130 -47.47 7.60 -14.82
C VAL A 130 -46.09 7.94 -14.24
N GLY A 131 -45.75 9.23 -14.23
CA GLY A 131 -45.11 9.98 -13.12
C GLY A 131 -44.01 9.31 -12.27
N ASN A 132 -43.24 8.36 -12.80
CA ASN A 132 -42.29 7.61 -11.99
C ASN A 132 -40.94 8.35 -11.94
N SER A 133 -40.70 9.02 -10.81
CA SER A 133 -39.53 9.88 -10.53
C SER A 133 -38.18 9.16 -10.51
N SER A 134 -38.16 7.84 -10.74
CA SER A 134 -36.97 6.97 -10.68
C SER A 134 -36.38 6.61 -12.05
N ALA A 135 -37.09 6.82 -13.16
CA ALA A 135 -36.58 6.50 -14.49
C ALA A 135 -35.43 7.44 -14.91
N LYS A 136 -34.46 6.92 -15.65
CA LYS A 136 -33.31 7.68 -16.17
C LYS A 136 -33.30 7.61 -17.69
N THR A 137 -32.99 8.73 -18.34
CA THR A 137 -32.75 8.72 -19.79
C THR A 137 -31.46 7.96 -20.10
N GLN A 138 -31.33 7.43 -21.32
CA GLN A 138 -30.07 6.78 -21.73
C GLN A 138 -28.87 7.72 -21.56
N ALA A 139 -29.03 9.00 -21.93
CA ALA A 139 -27.98 10.01 -21.76
C ALA A 139 -27.55 10.20 -20.28
N GLN A 140 -28.47 10.12 -19.33
CA GLN A 140 -28.14 10.18 -17.90
C GLN A 140 -27.38 8.94 -17.42
N LYS A 141 -27.77 7.75 -17.90
CA LYS A 141 -27.07 6.49 -17.60
C LYS A 141 -25.65 6.52 -18.16
N ASP A 142 -25.49 6.92 -19.42
CA ASP A 142 -24.19 7.00 -20.10
C ASP A 142 -23.27 8.04 -19.46
N ALA A 143 -23.80 9.21 -19.10
CA ALA A 143 -23.03 10.24 -18.41
C ALA A 143 -22.53 9.76 -17.05
N ASN A 144 -23.40 9.11 -16.26
CA ASN A 144 -23.01 8.57 -14.95
C ASN A 144 -22.00 7.42 -15.08
N LEU A 145 -22.19 6.52 -16.06
CA LEU A 145 -21.22 5.47 -16.36
C LEU A 145 -19.84 6.05 -16.71
N LYS A 146 -19.82 7.09 -17.56
CA LYS A 146 -18.58 7.77 -17.93
C LYS A 146 -17.86 8.31 -16.70
N THR A 147 -18.57 9.02 -15.81
CA THR A 147 -17.99 9.53 -14.56
C THR A 147 -17.49 8.41 -13.65
N ALA A 148 -18.22 7.30 -13.51
CA ALA A 148 -17.80 6.16 -12.72
C ALA A 148 -16.51 5.52 -13.27
N ARG A 149 -16.42 5.35 -14.60
CA ARG A 149 -15.22 4.85 -15.29
C ARG A 149 -14.04 5.81 -15.14
N GLU A 150 -14.26 7.11 -15.24
CA GLU A 150 -13.22 8.12 -15.00
C GLU A 150 -12.67 8.04 -13.57
N ALA A 151 -13.53 7.83 -12.56
CA ALA A 151 -13.12 7.63 -11.18
C ALA A 151 -12.26 6.36 -10.99
N VAL A 152 -12.65 5.24 -11.62
CA VAL A 152 -11.86 3.99 -11.63
C VAL A 152 -10.50 4.22 -12.28
N GLN A 153 -10.44 4.90 -13.42
CA GLN A 153 -9.18 5.20 -14.11
C GLN A 153 -8.28 6.09 -13.27
N ALA A 154 -8.82 7.12 -12.63
CA ALA A 154 -8.06 7.99 -11.73
C ALA A 154 -7.49 7.20 -10.53
N ALA A 155 -8.30 6.32 -9.92
CA ALA A 155 -7.84 5.48 -8.81
C ALA A 155 -6.72 4.52 -9.22
N LYS A 156 -6.81 3.94 -10.43
CA LYS A 156 -5.77 3.09 -11.01
C LYS A 156 -4.47 3.85 -11.28
N GLN A 157 -4.57 5.02 -11.92
CA GLN A 157 -3.41 5.87 -12.21
C GLN A 157 -2.70 6.31 -10.93
N ASN A 158 -3.46 6.64 -9.89
CA ASN A 158 -2.89 6.98 -8.59
C ASN A 158 -2.14 5.80 -7.97
N LEU A 159 -2.67 4.57 -8.07
CA LEU A 159 -1.98 3.38 -7.58
C LEU A 159 -0.66 3.15 -8.33
N GLU A 160 -0.65 3.25 -9.65
CA GLU A 160 0.57 3.09 -10.45
C GLU A 160 1.63 4.16 -10.14
N HIS A 161 1.17 5.39 -9.86
CA HIS A 161 2.06 6.45 -9.37
C HIS A 161 2.69 6.09 -8.02
N VAL A 162 1.89 5.63 -7.06
CA VAL A 162 2.40 5.21 -5.74
C VAL A 162 3.34 4.02 -5.87
N LYS A 163 3.03 3.02 -6.71
CA LYS A 163 3.93 1.88 -6.97
C LYS A 163 5.30 2.33 -7.48
N THR A 164 5.31 3.32 -8.38
CA THR A 164 6.55 3.93 -8.86
C THR A 164 7.33 4.63 -7.75
N GLN A 165 6.64 5.42 -6.92
CA GLN A 165 7.27 6.09 -5.77
C GLN A 165 7.84 5.11 -4.74
N VAL A 166 7.10 4.05 -4.42
CA VAL A 166 7.51 2.99 -3.49
C VAL A 166 8.74 2.28 -4.03
N ALA A 167 8.74 1.87 -5.30
CA ALA A 167 9.90 1.21 -5.92
C ALA A 167 11.14 2.11 -5.92
N LEU A 168 10.97 3.40 -6.25
CA LEU A 168 12.05 4.38 -6.20
C LEU A 168 12.56 4.59 -4.77
N GLY A 169 11.66 4.76 -3.80
CA GLY A 169 11.98 4.98 -2.39
C GLY A 169 12.76 3.81 -1.79
N ILE A 170 12.35 2.58 -2.08
CA ILE A 170 13.05 1.36 -1.65
C ILE A 170 14.44 1.27 -2.30
N SER A 171 14.53 1.41 -3.63
CA SER A 171 15.81 1.28 -4.37
C SER A 171 16.85 2.35 -4.03
N SER A 172 16.40 3.55 -3.63
CA SER A 172 17.25 4.67 -3.24
C SER A 172 17.56 4.72 -1.74
N GLY A 173 16.93 3.86 -0.93
CA GLY A 173 17.08 3.86 0.53
C GLY A 173 16.53 5.12 1.20
N MET A 174 15.63 5.84 0.54
CA MET A 174 15.06 7.09 1.07
C MET A 174 14.07 6.79 2.19
N LYS A 175 14.03 7.70 3.17
CA LYS A 175 13.00 7.69 4.21
C LYS A 175 11.61 7.88 3.56
N PRO A 176 10.59 7.08 3.91
CA PRO A 176 9.23 7.31 3.48
C PRO A 176 8.69 8.67 3.98
N PRO A 177 7.83 9.35 3.21
CA PRO A 177 7.25 10.65 3.56
C PRO A 177 6.37 10.63 4.81
#